data_AF-A0A7J9MXW3-F1
#
_entry.id   AF-A0A7J9MXW3-F1
#
_cell.length_a   1.000
_cell.length_b   1.000
_cell.length_c   1.000
_cell.angle_alpha   90.00
_cell.angle_beta   90.00
_cell.angle_gamma   90.00
#
_symmetry.space_group_name_H-M   'P 1'
#
loop_
_entity.id
_entity.type
_entity.pdbx_description
1 polymer ?
#
loop_
_entity_poly.entity_id
_entity_poly.type
_entity_poly.pdbx_seq_one_letter_code
_entity_poly.pdbx_strand_id
1 'polypeptide(L)' 'MSRPPSPLIENYLREAGFWHVSNIGRGCKLDPKFISALIESYN' A
#
# COMPACT_ATOMS: atom_id res chain seq x y z
N MET A 1 16.20 -12.69 -13.08
CA MET A 1 16.83 -11.45 -12.59
C MET A 1 15.80 -10.33 -12.71
N SER A 2 15.14 -9.99 -11.62
CA SER A 2 14.28 -8.79 -11.55
C SER A 2 15.19 -7.58 -11.58
N ARG A 3 15.30 -6.95 -12.75
CA ARG A 3 15.93 -5.64 -12.87
C ARG A 3 15.20 -4.70 -11.89
N PRO A 4 15.90 -4.01 -10.98
CA PRO A 4 15.24 -3.09 -10.07
C PRO A 4 14.44 -2.06 -10.91
N PRO A 5 13.19 -1.76 -10.50
CA PRO A 5 12.38 -0.79 -11.22
C PRO A 5 13.17 0.52 -11.34
N SER A 6 13.06 1.19 -12.49
CA SER A 6 13.70 2.50 -12.62
C SER A 6 13.14 3.44 -11.54
N PRO A 7 13.92 4.44 -11.08
CA PRO A 7 13.48 5.33 -10.01
C PRO A 7 12.10 5.97 -10.24
N LEU A 8 11.76 6.21 -11.52
CA LEU A 8 10.44 6.72 -11.93
C LEU A 8 9.32 5.69 -11.75
N ILE A 9 9.60 4.42 -12.05
CA ILE A 9 8.65 3.31 -11.87
C ILE A 9 8.47 3.03 -10.38
N GLU A 10 9.54 3.11 -9.58
CA GLU A 10 9.44 2.88 -8.14
C GLU A 10 8.59 3.95 -7.44
N ASN A 11 8.77 5.23 -7.81
CA ASN A 11 7.93 6.31 -7.30
C ASN A 11 6.47 6.13 -7.74
N TYR A 12 6.23 5.81 -9.01
CA TYR A 12 4.89 5.53 -9.52
C TYR A 12 4.21 4.36 -8.80
N LEU A 13 4.93 3.25 -8.57
CA LEU A 13 4.39 2.09 -7.86
C LEU A 13 4.10 2.39 -6.39
N ARG A 14 4.93 3.21 -5.75
CA ARG A 14 4.71 3.70 -4.38
C ARG A 14 3.45 4.56 -4.30
N GLU A 15 3.31 5.52 -5.21
CA GLU A 15 2.13 6.40 -5.28
C GLU A 15 0.87 5.59 -5.62
N ALA A 16 0.91 4.75 -6.66
CA ALA A 16 -0.21 3.90 -7.06
C ALA A 16 -0.61 2.89 -5.97
N GLY A 17 0.36 2.28 -5.29
CA GLY A 17 0.13 1.39 -4.15
C GLY A 17 -0.55 2.10 -2.99
N PHE A 18 -0.13 3.33 -2.68
CA PHE A 18 -0.74 4.16 -1.65
C PHE A 18 -2.19 4.55 -1.99
N TRP A 19 -2.45 4.96 -3.24
CA TRP A 19 -3.80 5.24 -3.73
C TRP A 19 -4.70 4.00 -3.70
N HIS A 20 -4.14 2.83 -4.03
CA HIS A 20 -4.87 1.57 -4.01
C HIS A 20 -5.26 1.15 -2.60
N VAL A 21 -4.31 1.16 -1.65
CA VAL A 21 -4.57 0.86 -0.24
C VAL A 21 -5.55 1.87 0.36
N SER A 22 -5.41 3.16 0.03
CA SER A 22 -6.32 4.21 0.51
C SER A 22 -7.74 4.06 -0.03
N ASN A 23 -7.90 3.72 -1.31
CA ASN A 23 -9.23 3.49 -1.90
C ASN A 23 -9.86 2.19 -1.39
N ILE A 24 -9.08 1.12 -1.19
CA ILE A 24 -9.58 -0.11 -0.57
C ILE A 24 -9.98 0.17 0.88
N GLY A 25 -9.17 0.89 1.66
CA GLY A 25 -9.51 1.25 3.03
C GLY A 25 -10.65 2.24 3.19
N ARG A 26 -10.97 3.02 2.14
CA ARG A 26 -12.14 3.92 2.12
C ARG A 26 -13.42 3.21 1.64
N GLY A 27 -13.30 2.30 0.68
CA GLY A 27 -14.44 1.56 0.11
C GLY A 27 -14.85 0.36 0.95
N CYS A 28 -13.88 -0.37 1.51
CA CYS A 28 -14.12 -1.30 2.59
C CYS A 28 -14.21 -0.47 3.87
N LYS A 29 -15.30 -0.59 4.62
CA LYS A 29 -15.44 -0.03 5.97
C LYS A 29 -14.50 -0.83 6.90
N LEU A 30 -13.19 -0.76 6.65
CA LEU A 30 -12.20 -1.56 7.35
C LEU A 30 -12.21 -1.11 8.80
N ASP A 31 -12.43 -2.09 9.68
CA ASP A 31 -12.41 -1.84 11.10
C ASP A 31 -11.05 -1.23 11.48
N PRO A 32 -11.02 -0.15 12.27
CA PRO A 32 -9.78 0.49 12.69
C PRO A 32 -8.78 -0.48 13.33
N LYS A 33 -9.25 -1.52 14.03
CA LYS A 33 -8.36 -2.55 14.61
C LYS A 33 -7.73 -3.43 13.54
N PHE A 34 -8.43 -3.69 12.43
CA PHE A 34 -7.90 -4.43 11.30
C PHE A 34 -6.77 -3.67 10.60
N ILE A 35 -6.91 -2.34 10.46
CA ILE A 35 -5.84 -1.49 9.93
C ILE A 35 -4.63 -1.47 10.86
N SER A 36 -4.84 -1.31 12.18
CA SER A 36 -3.75 -1.38 13.16
C SER A 36 -3.01 -2.73 13.14
N ALA A 37 -3.75 -3.85 13.07
CA ALA A 37 -3.14 -5.18 12.99
C ALA A 37 -2.32 -5.38 11.71
N LEU A 38 -2.79 -4.84 10.57
CA LEU A 38 -2.03 -4.89 9.31
C LEU A 38 -0.73 -4.08 9.40
N ILE A 39 -0.76 -2.88 9.96
CA ILE A 39 0.41 -2.02 10.15
C ILE A 39 1.42 -2.70 11.09
N GLU A 40 0.96 -3.30 12.18
CA GLU A 40 1.81 -4.00 13.15
C GLU A 40 2.46 -5.25 12.55
N SER A 41 1.75 -5.97 11.66
CA SER A 41 2.30 -7.15 10.97
C SER A 41 3.34 -6.84 9.87
N TYR A 42 3.41 -5.57 9.44
CA TYR A 42 4.35 -5.10 8.42
C TYR A 42 5.66 -4.53 9.00
N ASN A 43 5.80 -4.51 10.33
CA ASN A 43 6.95 -4.01 11.07
C ASN A 43 7.75 -5.15 11.72
#